data_AF-A0A530ADJ6-F1
#
_entry.id   AF-A0A530ADJ6-F1
#
_cell.length_a   1.000
_cell.length_b   1.000
_cell.length_c   1.000
_cell.angle_alpha   90.00
_cell.angle_beta   90.00
_cell.angle_gamma   90.00
#
_symmetry.space_group_name_H-M   'P 1'
#
loop_
_entity.id
_entity.type
_entity.pdbx_description
1 polymer ?
#
loop_
_entity_poly.entity_id
_entity_poly.type
_entity_poly.pdbx_seq_one_letter_code
_entity_poly.pdbx_strand_id
1 'polypeptide(L)'
;MTLPSDALRDAIGQTRDKWGWFVALGVLLLIFGGIAFGNLFIATVASVYVVGWLMLMAGIIEIIHAFGVKTWGRFFYWLLSGLLYAVAGFFAFDNPLLASAVLTLLLAIALIASG
;
A
#
# COMPACT_ATOMS: atom_id res chain seq x y z
N MET A 1 34.33 9.88 38.52
CA MET A 1 32.99 10.02 37.90
C MET A 1 33.18 10.89 36.66
N THR A 2 33.44 10.27 35.51
CA THR A 2 33.60 10.99 34.24
C THR A 2 32.23 11.53 33.81
N LEU A 3 32.18 12.79 33.41
CA LEU A 3 30.93 13.49 33.19
C LEU A 3 30.27 13.00 31.89
N PRO A 4 28.93 12.90 31.83
CA PRO A 4 28.20 12.55 30.61
C PRO A 4 28.53 13.45 29.40
N SER A 5 29.03 14.66 29.68
CA SER A 5 29.50 15.62 28.68
C SER A 5 30.66 15.12 27.84
N ASP A 6 31.56 14.31 28.39
CA ASP A 6 32.75 13.84 27.68
C ASP A 6 32.38 12.73 26.69
N ALA A 7 31.49 11.82 27.10
CA ALA A 7 30.92 10.79 26.23
C ALA A 7 30.10 11.40 25.07
N LEU A 8 29.33 12.47 25.33
CA LEU A 8 28.60 13.20 24.29
C LEU A 8 29.55 13.89 23.31
N ARG A 9 30.63 14.51 23.80
CA ARG A 9 31.65 15.17 22.96
C ARG A 9 32.37 14.17 22.06
N ASP A 10 32.72 13.00 22.58
CA ASP A 10 33.34 11.92 21.80
C ASP A 10 32.39 11.32 20.75
N ALA A 11 31.11 11.14 21.08
CA ALA A 11 30.10 10.68 20.12
C ALA A 11 29.85 11.68 18.98
N ILE A 12 29.82 12.99 19.30
CA ILE A 12 29.71 14.07 18.31
C ILE A 12 30.97 14.14 17.45
N GLY A 13 32.16 13.98 18.05
CA GLY A 13 33.44 13.91 17.34
C GLY A 13 33.49 12.78 16.32
N GLN A 14 33.13 11.55 16.73
CA GLN A 14 33.08 10.38 15.85
C GLN A 14 32.04 10.52 14.72
N THR A 15 30.89 11.15 15.00
CA THR A 15 29.87 11.41 13.98
C THR A 15 30.35 12.46 12.97
N ARG A 16 31.10 13.48 13.42
CA ARG A 16 31.66 14.53 12.56
C ARG A 16 32.77 14.01 11.66
N ASP A 17 33.61 13.11 12.14
CA ASP A 17 34.61 12.40 11.32
C ASP A 17 33.98 11.54 10.22
N LYS A 18 32.81 10.95 10.49
CA LYS A 18 32.06 10.14 9.52
C LYS A 18 30.97 10.91 8.78
N TRP A 19 30.86 12.22 8.95
CA TRP A 19 29.77 13.02 8.38
C TRP A 19 29.74 12.93 6.84
N GLY A 20 30.92 12.92 6.21
CA GLY A 20 31.02 12.69 4.75
C GLY A 20 30.49 11.33 4.31
N TRP A 21 30.67 10.29 5.13
CA TRP A 21 30.11 8.95 4.86
C TRP A 21 28.59 8.93 4.99
N PHE A 22 28.03 9.61 5.99
CA PHE A 22 26.58 9.77 6.12
C PHE A 22 25.97 10.54 4.95
N VAL A 23 26.62 11.61 4.48
CA VAL A 23 26.18 12.36 3.30
C VAL A 23 26.27 11.48 2.04
N ALA A 24 27.36 10.74 1.86
CA ALA A 24 27.50 9.80 0.74
C ALA A 24 26.41 8.72 0.76
N LEU A 25 26.10 8.15 1.93
CA LEU A 25 24.98 7.21 2.09
C LEU A 25 23.63 7.87 1.77
N GLY A 26 23.41 9.11 2.20
CA GLY A 26 22.20 9.87 1.86
C GLY A 26 22.05 10.11 0.36
N VAL A 27 23.12 10.51 -0.32
CA VAL A 27 23.14 10.69 -1.78
C VAL A 27 22.92 9.35 -2.49
N LEU A 28 23.57 8.28 -2.03
CA LEU A 28 23.37 6.94 -2.58
C LEU A 28 21.91 6.48 -2.42
N LEU A 29 21.30 6.74 -1.26
CA LEU A 29 19.88 6.47 -1.01
C LEU A 29 18.97 7.34 -1.89
N LEU A 30 19.30 8.61 -2.15
CA LEU A 30 18.54 9.45 -3.08
C LEU A 30 18.61 8.90 -4.51
N ILE A 31 19.78 8.42 -4.94
CA ILE A 31 19.96 7.79 -6.25
C ILE A 31 19.13 6.51 -6.33
N PHE A 32 19.25 5.62 -5.35
CA PHE A 32 18.45 4.39 -5.31
C PHE A 32 16.94 4.68 -5.21
N GLY A 33 16.55 5.69 -4.44
CA GLY A 33 15.18 6.17 -4.36
C GLY A 33 14.67 6.68 -5.70
N GLY A 34 15.47 7.45 -6.43
CA GLY A 34 15.15 7.93 -7.78
C GLY A 34 15.00 6.78 -8.79
N ILE A 35 15.90 5.79 -8.75
CA ILE A 35 15.81 4.59 -9.58
C ILE A 35 14.53 3.81 -9.26
N ALA A 36 14.21 3.62 -7.98
CA ALA A 36 12.98 2.97 -7.53
C ALA A 36 11.73 3.75 -7.96
N PHE A 37 11.77 5.09 -7.92
CA PHE A 37 10.69 5.96 -8.38
C PHE A 37 10.39 5.80 -9.87
N GLY A 38 11.41 5.53 -10.69
CA GLY A 38 11.23 5.20 -12.11
C GLY A 38 10.41 3.92 -12.33
N ASN A 39 10.47 2.96 -11.39
CA ASN A 39 9.70 1.73 -11.45
C ASN A 39 8.31 1.86 -10.81
N LEU A 40 8.02 2.97 -10.12
CA LEU A 40 6.81 3.14 -9.31
C LEU A 40 5.53 2.97 -10.14
N PHE A 41 5.54 3.41 -11.40
CA PHE A 41 4.40 3.24 -12.30
C PHE A 41 4.10 1.76 -12.56
N ILE A 42 5.13 0.97 -12.88
CA ILE A 42 5.02 -0.47 -13.09
C ILE A 42 4.60 -1.16 -11.79
N ALA A 43 5.21 -0.79 -10.67
CA ALA A 43 4.86 -1.32 -9.35
C ALA A 43 3.41 -1.02 -8.95
N THR A 44 2.90 0.17 -9.28
CA THR A 44 1.50 0.57 -9.03
C THR A 44 0.56 -0.27 -9.87
N VAL A 45 0.81 -0.39 -11.17
CA VAL A 45 -0.01 -1.20 -12.08
C VAL A 45 0.00 -2.68 -11.66
N ALA A 46 1.17 -3.23 -11.34
CA ALA A 46 1.28 -4.61 -10.84
C ALA A 46 0.48 -4.81 -9.55
N SER A 47 0.55 -3.85 -8.62
CA SER A 47 -0.22 -3.88 -7.37
C SER A 47 -1.72 -3.84 -7.63
N VAL A 48 -2.19 -3.00 -8.56
CA VAL A 48 -3.61 -2.95 -8.97
C VAL A 48 -4.08 -4.29 -9.53
N TYR A 49 -3.27 -4.94 -10.36
CA TYR A 49 -3.62 -6.27 -10.89
C TYR A 49 -3.74 -7.32 -9.80
N VAL A 50 -2.81 -7.33 -8.83
CA VAL A 50 -2.90 -8.24 -7.68
C VAL A 50 -4.17 -7.97 -6.87
N VAL A 51 -4.47 -6.70 -6.58
CA VAL A 51 -5.70 -6.32 -5.87
C VAL A 51 -6.94 -6.74 -6.66
N GLY A 52 -6.98 -6.44 -7.97
CA GLY A 52 -8.09 -6.83 -8.85
C GLY A 52 -8.32 -8.34 -8.88
N TRP A 53 -7.25 -9.13 -8.90
CA TRP A 53 -7.34 -10.59 -8.84
C TRP A 53 -7.95 -11.08 -7.52
N LEU A 54 -7.49 -10.52 -6.39
CA LEU A 54 -8.04 -10.83 -5.08
C LEU A 54 -9.51 -10.42 -4.97
N MET A 55 -9.89 -9.28 -5.56
CA MET A 55 -11.28 -8.82 -5.61
C MET A 55 -12.18 -9.78 -6.39
N LEU A 56 -11.73 -10.28 -7.54
CA LEU A 56 -12.47 -11.29 -8.31
C LEU A 56 -12.67 -12.58 -7.50
N MET A 57 -11.60 -13.09 -6.89
CA MET A 57 -11.66 -14.30 -6.07
C MET A 57 -12.61 -14.12 -4.88
N ALA A 58 -12.54 -12.98 -4.19
CA ALA A 58 -13.46 -12.63 -3.11
C ALA A 58 -14.91 -12.60 -3.60
N GLY A 59 -15.18 -11.94 -4.72
CA GLY A 59 -16.52 -11.86 -5.31
C GLY A 59 -17.11 -13.24 -5.65
N ILE A 60 -16.31 -14.12 -6.24
CA ILE A 60 -16.74 -15.51 -6.54
C ILE A 60 -17.07 -16.25 -5.24
N ILE A 61 -16.23 -16.15 -4.21
CA ILE A 61 -16.45 -16.79 -2.91
C ILE A 61 -17.72 -16.25 -2.25
N GLU A 62 -17.96 -14.93 -2.28
CA GLU A 62 -19.15 -14.30 -1.72
C GLU A 62 -20.42 -14.73 -2.45
N ILE A 63 -20.38 -14.82 -3.78
CA ILE A 63 -21.51 -15.32 -4.58
C ILE A 63 -21.82 -16.77 -4.21
N ILE A 64 -20.82 -17.64 -4.10
CA ILE A 64 -21.01 -19.04 -3.69
C ILE A 64 -21.59 -19.12 -2.27
N HIS A 65 -21.08 -18.32 -1.35
CA HIS A 65 -21.59 -18.26 0.03
C HIS A 65 -23.02 -17.73 0.10
N ALA A 66 -23.40 -16.78 -0.75
CA ALA A 66 -24.74 -16.22 -0.80
C ALA A 66 -25.78 -17.34 -0.97
N PHE A 67 -25.55 -18.29 -1.89
CA PHE A 67 -26.45 -19.43 -2.11
C PHE A 67 -26.57 -20.39 -0.91
N GLY A 68 -25.64 -20.36 0.04
CA GLY A 68 -25.71 -21.13 1.29
C GLY A 68 -26.55 -20.48 2.40
N VAL A 69 -26.91 -19.19 2.28
CA VAL A 69 -27.58 -18.46 3.36
C VAL A 69 -29.11 -18.61 3.27
N LYS A 70 -29.72 -19.28 4.26
CA LYS A 70 -31.18 -19.52 4.32
C LYS A 70 -32.04 -18.27 4.58
N THR A 71 -31.44 -17.11 4.87
CA THR A 71 -32.16 -15.88 5.17
C THR A 71 -32.13 -14.92 3.99
N TRP A 72 -33.30 -14.58 3.45
CA TRP A 72 -33.48 -13.71 2.29
C TRP A 72 -32.74 -12.37 2.38
N GLY A 73 -32.75 -11.70 3.54
CA GLY A 73 -32.06 -10.43 3.71
C GLY A 73 -30.54 -10.55 3.54
N ARG A 74 -29.91 -11.54 4.20
CA ARG A 74 -28.46 -11.75 4.09
C ARG A 74 -28.06 -12.27 2.70
N PHE A 75 -28.88 -13.12 2.09
CA PHE A 75 -28.67 -13.59 0.72
C PHE A 75 -28.43 -12.43 -0.25
N PHE A 76 -29.31 -11.41 -0.24
CA PHE A 76 -29.18 -10.26 -1.13
C PHE A 76 -27.92 -9.42 -0.86
N TYR A 77 -27.56 -9.19 0.41
CA TYR A 77 -26.33 -8.46 0.74
C TYR A 77 -25.07 -9.18 0.24
N TRP A 78 -24.95 -10.49 0.48
CA TRP A 78 -23.80 -11.28 0.02
C TRP A 78 -23.74 -11.39 -1.52
N LEU A 79 -24.89 -11.55 -2.17
CA LEU A 79 -24.94 -11.59 -3.63
C LEU A 79 -24.55 -10.24 -4.24
N LEU A 80 -25.07 -9.14 -3.69
CA LEU A 80 -24.79 -7.79 -4.18
C LEU A 80 -23.34 -7.38 -3.93
N SER A 81 -22.78 -7.68 -2.74
CA SER A 81 -21.36 -7.40 -2.46
C SER A 81 -20.46 -8.25 -3.35
N GLY A 82 -20.78 -9.53 -3.54
CA GLY A 82 -19.99 -10.42 -4.38
C GLY A 82 -19.98 -9.98 -5.84
N LEU A 83 -21.14 -9.54 -6.35
CA LEU A 83 -21.24 -8.95 -7.69
C LEU A 83 -20.47 -7.63 -7.79
N LEU A 84 -20.58 -6.76 -6.78
CA LEU A 84 -19.83 -5.51 -6.72
C LEU A 84 -18.31 -5.77 -6.73
N TYR A 85 -17.83 -6.72 -5.94
CA TYR A 85 -16.43 -7.15 -5.89
C TYR A 85 -15.96 -7.70 -7.24
N ALA A 86 -16.77 -8.52 -7.90
CA ALA A 86 -16.45 -9.06 -9.21
C ALA A 86 -16.36 -7.95 -10.29
N VAL A 87 -17.32 -7.03 -10.31
CA VAL A 87 -17.33 -5.90 -11.26
C VAL A 87 -16.16 -4.96 -11.00
N ALA A 88 -15.88 -4.62 -9.74
CA ALA A 88 -14.74 -3.79 -9.38
C ALA A 88 -13.40 -4.45 -9.72
N GLY A 89 -13.27 -5.76 -9.49
CA GLY A 89 -12.13 -6.55 -9.91
C GLY A 89 -11.94 -6.52 -11.42
N PHE A 90 -13.01 -6.68 -12.19
CA PHE A 90 -12.96 -6.57 -13.65
C PHE A 90 -12.50 -5.19 -14.14
N PHE A 91 -13.04 -4.10 -13.56
CA PHE A 91 -12.59 -2.74 -13.88
C PHE A 91 -11.12 -2.48 -13.52
N ALA A 92 -10.60 -3.15 -12.48
CA ALA A 92 -9.18 -3.07 -12.14
C ALA A 92 -8.27 -3.65 -13.23
N PHE A 93 -8.74 -4.64 -14.00
CA PHE A 93 -8.02 -5.17 -15.15
C PHE A 93 -8.17 -4.29 -16.40
N ASP A 94 -9.38 -3.80 -16.67
CA ASP A 94 -9.69 -3.04 -17.88
C ASP A 94 -9.04 -1.63 -17.85
N ASN A 95 -9.05 -0.97 -16.70
CA ASN A 95 -8.54 0.38 -16.53
C ASN A 95 -7.75 0.53 -15.22
N PRO A 96 -6.50 0.02 -15.16
CA PRO A 96 -5.71 0.02 -13.93
C PRO A 96 -5.36 1.42 -13.40
N LEU A 97 -5.32 2.45 -14.28
CA LEU A 97 -5.14 3.85 -13.87
C LEU A 97 -6.32 4.40 -13.08
N LEU A 98 -7.55 4.11 -13.53
CA LEU A 98 -8.75 4.57 -12.83
C LEU A 98 -8.90 3.81 -11.51
N ALA A 99 -8.63 2.50 -11.53
CA ALA A 99 -8.68 1.68 -10.32
C ALA A 99 -7.66 2.10 -9.27
N SER A 100 -6.41 2.42 -9.65
CA SER A 100 -5.41 2.94 -8.70
C SER A 100 -5.84 4.27 -8.08
N ALA A 101 -6.42 5.18 -8.86
CA ALA A 101 -6.90 6.46 -8.37
C ALA A 101 -8.04 6.27 -7.34
N VAL A 102 -9.01 5.40 -7.64
CA VAL A 102 -10.11 5.10 -6.71
C VAL A 102 -9.59 4.45 -5.43
N LEU A 103 -8.72 3.43 -5.52
CA LEU A 103 -8.11 2.81 -4.35
C LEU A 103 -7.33 3.81 -3.49
N THR A 104 -6.59 4.73 -4.13
CA THR A 104 -5.85 5.79 -3.45
C THR A 104 -6.78 6.78 -2.77
N LEU A 105 -7.88 7.18 -3.41
CA LEU A 105 -8.89 8.06 -2.81
C LEU A 105 -9.57 7.39 -1.61
N LEU A 106 -9.92 6.11 -1.72
CA LEU A 106 -10.48 5.36 -0.61
C LEU A 106 -9.50 5.27 0.56
N LEU A 107 -8.21 5.05 0.27
CA LEU A 107 -7.16 5.07 1.29
C LEU A 107 -7.05 6.44 1.94
N ALA A 108 -7.08 7.53 1.17
CA ALA A 108 -7.03 8.89 1.69
C ALA A 108 -8.23 9.19 2.61
N ILE A 109 -9.44 8.81 2.21
CA ILE A 109 -10.65 8.96 3.03
C ILE A 109 -10.55 8.14 4.31
N ALA A 110 -10.08 6.88 4.22
CA ALA A 110 -9.92 6.01 5.38
C ALA A 110 -8.91 6.58 6.38
N LEU A 111 -7.78 7.11 5.91
CA LEU A 111 -6.79 7.77 6.75
C LEU A 111 -7.37 8.99 7.47
N ILE A 112 -8.12 9.84 6.76
CA ILE A 112 -8.82 10.99 7.35
C ILE A 112 -9.85 10.55 8.40
N ALA A 113 -10.58 9.46 8.15
CA ALA A 113 -11.59 8.97 9.07
C ALA A 113 -10.99 8.28 10.32
N SER A 114 -9.80 7.67 10.18
CA SER A 114 -9.13 6.91 11.26
C SER A 114 -8.15 7.73 12.11
N GLY A 115 -7.70 8.89 11.61
CA GLY A 115 -6.79 9.81 12.30
C GLY A 115 -7.53 10.83 13.15
#